data_AF-A0A8I2YCC0-F1
#
_entry.id   AF-A0A8I2YCC0-F1
#
_cell.length_a   1.000
_cell.length_b   1.000
_cell.length_c   1.000
_cell.angle_alpha   90.00
_cell.angle_beta   90.00
_cell.angle_gamma   90.00
#
_symmetry.space_group_name_H-M   'P 1'
#
loop_
_entity.id
_entity.type
_entity.pdbx_description
1 polymer ?
#
loop_
_entity_poly.entity_id
_entity_poly.type
_entity_poly.pdbx_seq_one_letter_code
_entity_poly.pdbx_strand_id
1 'polypeptide(L)'
;MLSTGLCLQIGYYHLCGLDRSLLSGTDFHGLDNVFEGAWIRLVRAVETAQFHGIGVLLDLHSAPGKQNQDSHSGTSSSQVLFANRSNLELTIRVLRTLLSAVRSLRSEHDPPISNVIGIELLNEPKPSSHSTLKDWYGKAIKQLRTIDPGIPIYISDCWMSDDYAHFVKSLPESTAPVCLDHHLYRCFTSEDISTPAAQHSTSLMDPNAPMPQTFARVAGILEDAGGALVVGEWSGALNPGSLQGPIDEREERARYVAAQLALFEQHCAGWFFWTYKKQYRGDQGWSFRDAVEAGVFPDRVGVYLKKNAPVHDPDRVGRKAAALERATAFVSQDGFGGQHAAYWARHPGHYEHWRLSKGYDQGWEDAYRYLLHSVANQPVVSELGFRGPWKKNWVREHGIENGFSNNLWEYGKAWFSSTLLFLANLFDSVWADTKFGLFQSMVMCKPFAMQALTSSLRIAEACDLRSSHTPCFAMEM
;
A
#
# COMPACT_ATOMS: atom_id res chain seq x y z
N MET A 1 0.20 2.94 -12.90
CA MET A 1 -0.46 2.02 -11.95
C MET A 1 -1.92 1.90 -12.37
N LEU A 2 -2.47 0.70 -12.29
CA LEU A 2 -3.88 0.44 -12.59
C LEU A 2 -4.69 0.65 -11.29
N SER A 3 -5.91 1.18 -11.40
CA SER A 3 -6.79 1.50 -10.25
C SER A 3 -7.38 0.26 -9.58
N THR A 4 -7.17 -0.93 -10.15
CA THR A 4 -7.71 -2.20 -9.64
C THR A 4 -6.60 -3.24 -9.66
N GLY A 5 -6.47 -3.98 -8.56
CA GLY A 5 -5.46 -5.01 -8.37
C GLY A 5 -6.06 -6.38 -8.06
N LEU A 6 -5.32 -7.43 -8.42
CA LEU A 6 -5.53 -8.81 -8.03
C LEU A 6 -4.24 -9.32 -7.36
N CYS A 7 -4.33 -9.83 -6.13
CA CYS A 7 -3.25 -10.59 -5.51
C CYS A 7 -3.41 -12.07 -5.89
N LEU A 8 -2.43 -12.61 -6.61
CA LEU A 8 -2.37 -14.02 -7.00
C LEU A 8 -1.39 -14.76 -6.11
N GLN A 9 -1.95 -15.57 -5.21
CA GLN A 9 -1.18 -16.42 -4.32
C GLN A 9 -0.64 -17.65 -5.05
N ILE A 10 0.66 -17.88 -4.92
CA ILE A 10 1.37 -18.98 -5.57
C ILE A 10 2.26 -19.72 -4.56
N GLY A 11 2.25 -21.05 -4.59
CA GLY A 11 3.26 -21.85 -3.90
C GLY A 11 4.49 -22.04 -4.78
N TYR A 12 5.66 -22.26 -4.17
CA TYR A 12 6.90 -22.54 -4.91
C TYR A 12 6.76 -23.70 -5.90
N TYR A 13 5.93 -24.69 -5.57
CA TYR A 13 5.69 -25.87 -6.38
C TYR A 13 4.93 -25.58 -7.69
N HIS A 14 4.21 -24.45 -7.78
CA HIS A 14 3.60 -23.99 -9.02
C HIS A 14 4.63 -23.58 -10.09
N LEU A 15 5.90 -23.38 -9.71
CA LEU A 15 6.98 -22.97 -10.60
C LEU A 15 7.80 -24.15 -11.14
N CYS A 16 7.45 -25.40 -10.82
CA CYS A 16 8.19 -26.58 -11.31
C CYS A 16 8.12 -26.75 -12.84
N GLY A 17 7.11 -26.19 -13.51
CA GLY A 17 7.05 -26.11 -14.97
C GLY A 17 8.11 -25.19 -15.59
N LEU A 18 8.67 -24.26 -14.80
CA LEU A 18 9.81 -23.42 -15.20
C LEU A 18 11.14 -24.09 -14.85
N ASP A 19 11.24 -24.68 -13.65
CA ASP A 19 12.42 -25.39 -13.17
C ASP A 19 12.01 -26.53 -12.21
N ARG A 20 12.03 -27.77 -12.71
CA ARG A 20 11.68 -28.97 -11.92
C ARG A 20 12.58 -29.17 -10.70
N SER A 21 13.83 -28.69 -10.75
CA SER A 21 14.75 -28.85 -9.62
C SER A 21 14.37 -28.02 -8.40
N LEU A 22 13.39 -27.11 -8.51
CA LEU A 22 12.80 -26.40 -7.37
C LEU A 22 12.04 -27.33 -6.40
N LEU A 23 11.62 -28.52 -6.86
CA LEU A 23 10.98 -29.52 -6.01
C LEU A 23 11.96 -30.49 -5.35
N SER A 24 13.21 -30.54 -5.83
CA SER A 24 14.21 -31.50 -5.37
C SER A 24 14.51 -31.35 -3.87
N GLY A 25 14.33 -32.43 -3.10
CA GLY A 25 14.60 -32.43 -1.66
C GLY A 25 13.57 -31.67 -0.82
N THR A 26 12.37 -31.40 -1.37
CA THR A 26 11.27 -30.73 -0.68
C THR A 26 10.11 -31.69 -0.43
N ASP A 27 9.10 -31.27 0.34
CA ASP A 27 7.86 -32.04 0.56
C ASP A 27 7.10 -32.35 -0.73
N PHE A 28 7.40 -31.63 -1.81
CA PHE A 28 6.76 -31.78 -3.12
C PHE A 28 7.66 -32.51 -4.13
N HIS A 29 8.77 -33.09 -3.68
CA HIS A 29 9.65 -33.89 -4.54
C HIS A 29 8.90 -35.02 -5.25
N GLY A 30 9.08 -35.15 -6.56
CA GLY A 30 8.44 -36.18 -7.38
C GLY A 30 6.98 -35.90 -7.74
N LEU A 31 6.45 -34.72 -7.39
CA LEU A 31 5.10 -34.27 -7.76
C LEU A 31 5.11 -33.30 -8.95
N ASP A 32 6.20 -33.23 -9.73
CA ASP A 32 6.34 -32.32 -10.87
C ASP A 32 5.19 -32.46 -11.86
N ASN A 33 4.77 -33.70 -12.16
CA ASN A 33 3.67 -34.00 -13.08
C ASN A 33 2.31 -33.45 -12.60
N VAL A 34 2.13 -33.20 -11.31
CA VAL A 34 0.91 -32.61 -10.75
C VAL A 34 0.87 -31.10 -11.00
N PHE A 35 2.02 -30.43 -10.92
CA PHE A 35 2.10 -28.97 -10.90
C PHE A 35 2.75 -28.34 -12.13
N GLU A 36 3.31 -29.11 -13.07
CA GLU A 36 4.04 -28.59 -14.23
C GLU A 36 3.19 -27.67 -15.12
N GLY A 37 1.86 -27.84 -15.12
CA GLY A 37 0.92 -26.99 -15.84
C GLY A 37 0.48 -25.72 -15.10
N ALA A 38 0.93 -25.48 -13.87
CA ALA A 38 0.48 -24.36 -13.05
C ALA A 38 0.95 -23.00 -13.61
N TRP A 39 2.23 -22.89 -14.00
CA TRP A 39 2.77 -21.64 -14.55
C TRP A 39 1.99 -21.14 -15.77
N ILE A 40 1.66 -22.01 -16.72
CA ILE A 40 0.88 -21.64 -17.91
C ILE A 40 -0.51 -21.09 -17.53
N ARG A 41 -1.13 -21.62 -16.47
CA ARG A 41 -2.42 -21.12 -15.97
C ARG A 41 -2.28 -19.77 -15.28
N LEU A 42 -1.17 -19.55 -14.56
CA LEU A 42 -0.85 -18.25 -13.98
C LEU A 42 -0.65 -17.19 -15.06
N VAL A 43 0.10 -17.49 -16.12
CA VAL A 43 0.26 -16.58 -17.27
C VAL A 43 -1.10 -16.20 -17.87
N ARG A 44 -1.99 -17.17 -18.10
CA ARG A 44 -3.35 -16.90 -18.62
C ARG A 44 -4.18 -15.99 -17.70
N ALA A 45 -4.04 -16.13 -16.38
CA ALA A 45 -4.70 -15.25 -15.44
C ALA A 45 -4.16 -13.82 -15.53
N VAL A 46 -2.84 -13.67 -15.67
CA VAL A 46 -2.18 -12.37 -15.84
C VAL A 46 -2.58 -11.70 -17.17
N GLU A 47 -2.63 -12.46 -18.26
CA GLU A 47 -3.13 -11.98 -19.57
C GLU A 47 -4.59 -11.51 -19.49
N THR A 48 -5.44 -12.29 -18.83
CA THR A 48 -6.85 -11.93 -18.62
C THR A 48 -6.98 -10.65 -17.79
N ALA A 49 -6.19 -10.54 -16.71
CA ALA A 49 -6.13 -9.32 -15.92
C ALA A 49 -5.66 -8.13 -16.76
N GLN A 50 -4.65 -8.30 -17.63
CA GLN A 50 -4.16 -7.24 -18.50
C GLN A 50 -5.24 -6.76 -19.47
N PHE A 51 -5.95 -7.69 -20.09
CA PHE A 51 -7.07 -7.38 -21.00
C PHE A 51 -8.14 -6.53 -20.30
N HIS A 52 -8.37 -6.75 -19.02
CA HIS A 52 -9.31 -5.99 -18.19
C HIS A 52 -8.71 -4.76 -17.50
N GLY A 53 -7.45 -4.43 -17.73
CA GLY A 53 -6.78 -3.31 -17.05
C GLY A 53 -6.61 -3.52 -15.55
N ILE A 54 -6.44 -4.76 -15.10
CA ILE A 54 -6.23 -5.13 -13.69
C ILE A 54 -4.74 -5.41 -13.47
N GLY A 55 -4.16 -4.78 -12.45
CA GLY A 55 -2.80 -5.05 -12.00
C GLY A 55 -2.70 -6.36 -11.23
N VAL A 56 -1.59 -7.08 -11.33
CA VAL A 56 -1.37 -8.35 -10.63
C VAL A 56 -0.18 -8.25 -9.68
N LEU A 57 -0.42 -8.46 -8.39
CA LEU A 57 0.61 -8.77 -7.41
C LEU A 57 0.78 -10.29 -7.37
N LEU A 58 2.01 -10.78 -7.54
CA LEU A 58 2.32 -12.21 -7.39
C LEU A 58 2.87 -12.46 -6.00
N ASP A 59 2.11 -13.17 -5.16
CA ASP A 59 2.48 -13.46 -3.77
C ASP A 59 3.01 -14.89 -3.61
N LEU A 60 4.25 -15.04 -3.13
CA LEU A 60 4.77 -16.34 -2.73
C LEU A 60 4.14 -16.77 -1.39
N HIS A 61 3.03 -17.47 -1.51
CA HIS A 61 2.20 -17.88 -0.39
C HIS A 61 2.69 -19.15 0.32
N SER A 62 3.56 -19.93 -0.32
CA SER A 62 4.14 -21.14 0.28
C SER A 62 5.62 -21.27 -0.10
N ALA A 63 6.49 -21.29 0.91
CA ALA A 63 7.92 -21.54 0.75
C ALA A 63 8.31 -23.01 1.01
N PRO A 64 9.44 -23.49 0.45
CA PRO A 64 10.07 -24.73 0.87
C PRO A 64 10.22 -24.81 2.40
N GLY A 65 9.75 -25.92 2.99
CA GLY A 65 9.81 -26.14 4.42
C GLY A 65 8.76 -25.40 5.25
N LYS A 66 7.79 -24.69 4.65
CA LYS A 66 6.66 -24.01 5.33
C LYS A 66 7.11 -22.86 6.24
N GLN A 67 6.53 -21.68 6.06
CA GLN A 67 6.93 -20.47 6.78
C GLN A 67 6.12 -20.14 8.04
N ASN A 68 5.00 -20.81 8.26
CA ASN A 68 4.12 -20.64 9.42
C ASN A 68 3.43 -21.97 9.77
N GLN A 69 2.58 -22.01 10.80
CA GLN A 69 1.92 -23.25 11.24
C GLN A 69 0.63 -23.56 10.46
N ASP A 70 0.15 -22.61 9.67
CA ASP A 70 -1.19 -22.64 9.09
C ASP A 70 -1.23 -23.40 7.78
N SER A 71 -2.29 -24.16 7.51
CA SER A 71 -2.36 -25.05 6.33
C SER A 71 -2.18 -24.32 4.98
N HIS A 72 -2.46 -23.03 4.92
CA HIS A 72 -2.32 -22.22 3.70
C HIS A 72 -0.88 -22.06 3.20
N SER A 73 0.16 -22.37 4.00
CA SER A 73 1.56 -22.42 3.55
C SER A 73 1.93 -23.74 2.82
N GLY A 74 0.92 -24.45 2.29
CA GLY A 74 1.06 -25.47 1.26
C GLY A 74 1.10 -26.92 1.73
N THR A 75 1.41 -27.19 3.00
CA THR A 75 1.49 -28.55 3.56
C THR A 75 0.77 -28.63 4.90
N SER A 76 0.18 -29.79 5.21
CA SER A 76 -0.40 -30.09 6.53
C SER A 76 0.63 -30.56 7.56
N SER A 77 1.92 -30.57 7.21
CA SER A 77 3.01 -30.85 8.15
C SER A 77 2.97 -29.87 9.33
N SER A 78 3.20 -30.38 10.54
CA SER A 78 3.34 -29.57 11.76
C SER A 78 4.74 -28.95 11.91
N GLN A 79 5.68 -29.27 11.02
CA GLN A 79 7.04 -28.76 11.09
C GLN A 79 7.17 -27.48 10.27
N VAL A 80 7.73 -26.44 10.89
CA VAL A 80 8.08 -25.16 10.26
C VAL A 80 9.60 -25.13 10.12
N LEU A 81 10.07 -25.39 8.91
CA LEU A 81 11.47 -25.58 8.56
C LEU A 81 12.00 -24.49 7.62
N PHE A 82 11.22 -23.45 7.32
CA PHE A 82 11.64 -22.35 6.44
C PHE A 82 12.99 -21.73 6.86
N ALA A 83 13.24 -21.59 8.16
CA ALA A 83 14.48 -21.02 8.69
C ALA A 83 15.75 -21.87 8.45
N ASN A 84 15.60 -23.11 7.96
CA ASN A 84 16.75 -23.92 7.56
C ASN A 84 17.47 -23.25 6.40
N ARG A 85 18.81 -23.21 6.46
CA ARG A 85 19.64 -22.54 5.46
C ARG A 85 19.33 -22.97 4.02
N SER A 86 19.14 -24.27 3.77
CA SER A 86 18.79 -24.79 2.45
C SER A 86 17.43 -24.29 1.96
N ASN A 87 16.44 -24.16 2.84
CA ASN A 87 15.11 -23.65 2.51
C ASN A 87 15.14 -22.13 2.24
N LEU A 88 15.89 -21.37 3.04
CA LEU A 88 16.12 -19.94 2.79
C LEU A 88 16.79 -19.69 1.43
N GLU A 89 17.83 -20.46 1.10
CA GLU A 89 18.56 -20.39 -0.18
C GLU A 89 17.66 -20.84 -1.35
N LEU A 90 16.90 -21.92 -1.20
CA LEU A 90 15.97 -22.41 -2.21
C LEU A 90 14.83 -21.41 -2.45
N THR A 91 14.30 -20.77 -1.42
CA THR A 91 13.23 -19.76 -1.56
C THR A 91 13.72 -18.55 -2.37
N ILE A 92 14.97 -18.11 -2.17
CA ILE A 92 15.57 -17.07 -3.03
C ILE A 92 15.67 -17.56 -4.48
N ARG A 93 16.04 -18.82 -4.72
CA ARG A 93 16.07 -19.39 -6.08
C ARG A 93 14.68 -19.45 -6.72
N VAL A 94 13.64 -19.79 -5.95
CA VAL A 94 12.23 -19.76 -6.38
C VAL A 94 11.85 -18.35 -6.82
N LEU A 95 12.10 -17.33 -5.98
CA LEU A 95 11.80 -15.93 -6.29
C LEU A 95 12.58 -15.42 -7.51
N ARG A 96 13.85 -15.81 -7.66
CA ARG A 96 14.64 -15.48 -8.85
C ARG A 96 14.08 -16.10 -10.13
N THR A 97 13.60 -17.34 -10.04
CA THR A 97 12.96 -18.05 -11.17
C THR A 97 11.66 -17.34 -11.56
N LEU A 98 10.82 -17.01 -10.57
CA LEU A 98 9.61 -16.22 -10.77
C LEU A 98 9.91 -14.89 -11.45
N LEU A 99 10.83 -14.10 -10.89
CA LEU A 99 11.13 -12.77 -11.41
C LEU A 99 11.76 -12.81 -12.81
N SER A 100 12.59 -13.80 -13.10
CA SER A 100 13.15 -13.98 -14.45
C SER A 100 12.03 -14.28 -15.45
N ALA A 101 11.08 -15.14 -15.09
CA ALA A 101 9.93 -15.44 -15.94
C ALA A 101 9.03 -14.21 -16.13
N VAL A 102 8.73 -13.46 -15.07
CA VAL A 102 8.00 -12.18 -15.15
C VAL A 102 8.71 -11.18 -16.06
N ARG A 103 10.04 -11.05 -15.95
CA ARG A 103 10.82 -10.17 -16.82
C ARG A 103 10.72 -10.61 -18.29
N SER A 104 10.81 -11.91 -18.58
CA SER A 104 10.59 -12.42 -19.95
C SER A 104 9.16 -12.16 -20.43
N LEU A 105 8.14 -12.26 -19.58
CA LEU A 105 6.77 -11.88 -19.95
C LEU A 105 6.66 -10.39 -20.32
N ARG A 106 7.46 -9.52 -19.69
CA ARG A 106 7.48 -8.07 -19.99
C ARG A 106 8.22 -7.73 -21.29
N SER A 107 9.23 -8.52 -21.68
CA SER A 107 10.10 -8.17 -22.82
C SER A 107 9.95 -9.05 -24.06
N GLU A 108 9.49 -10.29 -23.90
CA GLU A 108 9.49 -11.31 -24.96
C GLU A 108 8.09 -11.84 -25.30
N HIS A 109 7.11 -11.67 -24.40
CA HIS A 109 5.71 -12.04 -24.67
C HIS A 109 5.08 -11.10 -25.70
N ASP A 110 4.15 -11.61 -26.50
CA ASP A 110 3.41 -10.84 -27.50
C ASP A 110 1.89 -10.95 -27.29
N PRO A 111 1.19 -9.86 -26.90
CA PRO A 111 1.76 -8.56 -26.54
C PRO A 111 2.55 -8.61 -25.22
N PRO A 112 3.47 -7.67 -24.97
CA PRO A 112 4.17 -7.56 -23.70
C PRO A 112 3.22 -7.50 -22.50
N ILE A 113 3.52 -8.24 -21.44
CA ILE A 113 2.75 -8.22 -20.20
C ILE A 113 3.32 -7.12 -19.30
N SER A 114 2.59 -6.03 -19.08
CA SER A 114 3.02 -4.88 -18.28
C SER A 114 2.18 -4.65 -17.02
N ASN A 115 1.18 -5.49 -16.76
CA ASN A 115 0.27 -5.33 -15.62
C ASN A 115 0.74 -6.03 -14.33
N VAL A 116 1.90 -6.68 -14.29
CA VAL A 116 2.47 -7.18 -13.02
C VAL A 116 2.97 -5.99 -12.19
N ILE A 117 2.29 -5.70 -11.09
CA ILE A 117 2.54 -4.52 -10.24
C ILE A 117 3.53 -4.79 -9.10
N GLY A 118 3.96 -6.04 -8.92
CA GLY A 118 4.99 -6.39 -7.97
C GLY A 118 5.08 -7.89 -7.70
N ILE A 119 6.04 -8.23 -6.85
CA ILE A 119 6.19 -9.57 -6.28
C ILE A 119 6.27 -9.46 -4.75
N GLU A 120 5.50 -10.28 -4.05
CA GLU A 120 5.64 -10.44 -2.59
C GLU A 120 6.58 -11.61 -2.29
N LEU A 121 7.55 -11.36 -1.41
CA LEU A 121 8.62 -12.30 -1.18
C LEU A 121 8.17 -13.54 -0.42
N LEU A 122 7.27 -13.37 0.55
CA LEU A 122 6.76 -14.46 1.36
C LEU A 122 5.56 -14.01 2.19
N ASN A 123 4.44 -14.71 2.05
CA ASN A 123 3.24 -14.48 2.84
C ASN A 123 3.39 -14.95 4.30
N GLU A 124 2.96 -14.11 5.24
CA GLU A 124 2.80 -14.39 6.67
C GLU A 124 3.86 -15.33 7.30
N PRO A 125 5.17 -15.08 7.15
CA PRO A 125 6.14 -15.90 7.85
C PRO A 125 6.01 -15.68 9.36
N LYS A 126 6.09 -16.77 10.11
CA LYS A 126 6.14 -16.78 11.58
C LYS A 126 7.55 -17.19 12.02
N PRO A 127 8.54 -16.29 11.91
CA PRO A 127 9.93 -16.63 12.15
C PRO A 127 10.18 -16.89 13.64
N SER A 128 11.10 -17.80 13.96
CA SER A 128 11.66 -17.89 15.32
C SER A 128 12.61 -16.72 15.63
N SER A 129 13.09 -16.01 14.61
CA SER A 129 14.02 -14.89 14.71
C SER A 129 13.71 -13.85 13.62
N HIS A 130 13.19 -12.69 14.03
CA HIS A 130 12.91 -11.58 13.11
C HIS A 130 14.19 -11.03 12.47
N SER A 131 15.33 -11.03 13.17
CA SER A 131 16.62 -10.64 12.59
C SER A 131 17.04 -11.57 11.45
N THR A 132 16.89 -12.89 11.61
CA THR A 132 17.16 -13.86 10.55
C THR A 132 16.27 -13.63 9.33
N LEU A 133 14.97 -13.35 9.55
CA LEU A 133 14.05 -13.06 8.45
C LEU A 133 14.40 -11.76 7.73
N LYS A 134 14.73 -10.68 8.46
CA LYS A 134 15.16 -9.40 7.88
C LYS A 134 16.46 -9.54 7.08
N ASP A 135 17.43 -10.29 7.59
CA ASP A 135 18.67 -10.61 6.87
C ASP A 135 18.37 -11.37 5.57
N TRP A 136 17.42 -12.30 5.61
CA TRP A 136 16.97 -13.03 4.43
C TRP A 136 16.25 -12.11 3.43
N TYR A 137 15.32 -11.26 3.88
CA TYR A 137 14.67 -10.25 3.03
C TYR A 137 15.71 -9.35 2.36
N GLY A 138 16.69 -8.84 3.09
CA GLY A 138 17.75 -7.99 2.53
C GLY A 138 18.56 -8.71 1.44
N LYS A 139 18.90 -9.99 1.65
CA LYS A 139 19.58 -10.84 0.64
C LYS A 139 18.69 -11.09 -0.58
N ALA A 140 17.42 -11.43 -0.38
CA ALA A 140 16.46 -11.68 -1.45
C ALA A 140 16.26 -10.41 -2.30
N ILE A 141 15.98 -9.27 -1.68
CA ILE A 141 15.81 -7.96 -2.34
C ILE A 141 17.06 -7.63 -3.16
N LYS A 142 18.26 -7.74 -2.57
CA LYS A 142 19.52 -7.46 -3.28
C LYS A 142 19.66 -8.33 -4.53
N GLN A 143 19.38 -9.64 -4.43
CA GLN A 143 19.49 -10.53 -5.57
C GLN A 143 18.42 -10.30 -6.64
N LEU A 144 17.18 -10.03 -6.25
CA LEU A 144 16.08 -9.77 -7.18
C LEU A 144 16.29 -8.45 -7.94
N ARG A 145 16.82 -7.42 -7.28
CA ARG A 145 17.19 -6.16 -7.92
C ARG A 145 18.26 -6.31 -9.02
N THR A 146 19.08 -7.37 -9.00
CA THR A 146 20.01 -7.67 -10.11
C THR A 146 19.30 -8.21 -11.35
N ILE A 147 18.10 -8.79 -11.20
CA ILE A 147 17.29 -9.32 -12.29
C ILE A 147 16.38 -8.23 -12.83
N ASP A 148 15.68 -7.51 -11.94
CA ASP A 148 14.79 -6.41 -12.29
C ASP A 148 14.92 -5.28 -11.25
N PRO A 149 15.62 -4.17 -11.58
CA PRO A 149 15.75 -3.05 -10.66
C PRO A 149 14.45 -2.24 -10.52
N GLY A 150 13.49 -2.40 -11.44
CA GLY A 150 12.29 -1.57 -11.58
C GLY A 150 11.01 -2.15 -10.99
N ILE A 151 10.97 -3.45 -10.65
CA ILE A 151 9.75 -4.08 -10.12
C ILE A 151 9.55 -3.74 -8.62
N PRO A 152 8.35 -3.32 -8.18
CA PRO A 152 8.06 -3.24 -6.75
C PRO A 152 8.20 -4.59 -6.05
N ILE A 153 8.79 -4.59 -4.84
CA ILE A 153 8.87 -5.78 -3.99
C ILE A 153 8.00 -5.55 -2.75
N TYR A 154 7.25 -6.56 -2.34
CA TYR A 154 6.41 -6.54 -1.15
C TYR A 154 6.98 -7.51 -0.11
N ILE A 155 6.89 -7.15 1.16
CA ILE A 155 7.26 -8.01 2.29
C ILE A 155 6.15 -7.98 3.32
N SER A 156 5.79 -9.15 3.85
CA SER A 156 4.93 -9.25 5.02
C SER A 156 5.61 -8.62 6.24
N ASP A 157 4.82 -7.88 7.01
CA ASP A 157 5.25 -7.23 8.25
C ASP A 157 5.27 -8.14 9.48
N CYS A 158 4.78 -9.38 9.34
CA CYS A 158 4.65 -10.34 10.44
C CYS A 158 3.92 -9.77 11.68
N TRP A 159 2.95 -8.87 11.46
CA TRP A 159 2.24 -8.11 12.51
C TRP A 159 3.14 -7.24 13.40
N MET A 160 4.35 -6.90 12.94
CA MET A 160 5.30 -5.99 13.59
C MET A 160 5.58 -4.76 12.72
N SER A 161 4.51 -4.08 12.29
CA SER A 161 4.53 -3.06 11.23
C SER A 161 5.60 -1.97 11.42
N ASP A 162 5.79 -1.46 12.64
CA ASP A 162 6.85 -0.50 12.96
C ASP A 162 8.26 -1.01 12.69
N ASP A 163 8.54 -2.19 13.22
CA ASP A 163 9.87 -2.78 13.19
C ASP A 163 10.27 -3.13 11.75
N TYR A 164 9.30 -3.52 10.93
CA TYR A 164 9.51 -3.77 9.50
C TYR A 164 9.52 -2.50 8.66
N ALA A 165 8.76 -1.45 9.02
CA ALA A 165 8.88 -0.14 8.37
C ALA A 165 10.27 0.47 8.60
N HIS A 166 10.82 0.36 9.81
CA HIS A 166 12.19 0.77 10.11
C HIS A 166 13.23 -0.09 9.37
N PHE A 167 12.98 -1.39 9.22
CA PHE A 167 13.81 -2.25 8.37
C PHE A 167 13.80 -1.76 6.91
N VAL A 168 12.63 -1.49 6.31
CA VAL A 168 12.52 -0.94 4.94
C VAL A 168 13.30 0.37 4.83
N LYS A 169 13.18 1.26 5.81
CA LYS A 169 13.93 2.53 5.87
C LYS A 169 15.45 2.32 5.95
N SER A 170 15.91 1.21 6.53
CA SER A 170 17.34 0.87 6.63
C SER A 170 17.94 0.25 5.36
N LEU A 171 17.10 -0.17 4.40
CA LEU A 171 17.57 -0.76 3.16
C LEU A 171 18.33 0.27 2.31
N PRO A 172 19.30 -0.17 1.47
CA PRO A 172 19.95 0.71 0.51
C PRO A 172 18.94 1.36 -0.43
N GLU A 173 19.28 2.56 -0.92
CA GLU A 173 18.44 3.25 -1.89
C GLU A 173 18.21 2.41 -3.15
N SER A 174 16.98 2.44 -3.64
CA SER A 174 16.55 1.71 -4.84
C SER A 174 15.64 2.58 -5.68
N THR A 175 15.61 2.29 -6.98
CA THR A 175 14.76 2.96 -7.97
C THR A 175 13.30 2.48 -7.90
N ALA A 176 13.08 1.25 -7.42
CA ALA A 176 11.77 0.66 -7.19
C ALA A 176 11.51 0.42 -5.71
N PRO A 177 10.26 0.58 -5.27
CA PRO A 177 9.94 0.56 -3.85
C PRO A 177 9.99 -0.84 -3.25
N VAL A 178 10.22 -0.86 -1.94
CA VAL A 178 9.89 -1.99 -1.07
C VAL A 178 8.63 -1.57 -0.31
N CYS A 179 7.57 -2.36 -0.47
CA CYS A 179 6.26 -2.12 0.10
C CYS A 179 6.07 -3.06 1.29
N LEU A 180 5.45 -2.55 2.34
CA LEU A 180 5.11 -3.34 3.51
C LEU A 180 3.67 -3.82 3.36
N ASP A 181 3.48 -5.12 3.49
CA ASP A 181 2.18 -5.77 3.50
C ASP A 181 1.72 -6.03 4.93
N HIS A 182 0.54 -5.52 5.28
CA HIS A 182 -0.11 -5.72 6.56
C HIS A 182 -1.44 -6.47 6.40
N HIS A 183 -1.65 -7.50 7.22
CA HIS A 183 -2.90 -8.28 7.22
C HIS A 183 -3.77 -7.89 8.41
N LEU A 184 -4.99 -7.41 8.15
CA LEU A 184 -5.91 -6.92 9.17
C LEU A 184 -7.16 -7.81 9.29
N TYR A 185 -7.25 -8.53 10.41
CA TYR A 185 -8.40 -9.36 10.75
C TYR A 185 -8.88 -9.09 12.18
N ARG A 186 -10.19 -9.29 12.42
CA ARG A 186 -10.84 -9.23 13.74
C ARG A 186 -11.59 -10.50 14.08
N CYS A 187 -10.92 -11.64 13.87
CA CYS A 187 -11.54 -12.97 13.96
C CYS A 187 -10.79 -13.96 14.87
N PHE A 188 -9.50 -13.74 15.11
CA PHE A 188 -8.59 -14.85 15.46
C PHE A 188 -8.00 -14.75 16.86
N THR A 189 -8.13 -13.61 17.53
CA THR A 189 -7.58 -13.41 18.87
C THR A 189 -8.66 -13.47 19.95
N SER A 190 -8.26 -13.69 21.20
CA SER A 190 -9.17 -13.61 22.35
C SER A 190 -9.80 -12.23 22.52
N GLU A 191 -9.08 -11.17 22.12
CA GLU A 191 -9.60 -9.81 22.10
C GLU A 191 -10.71 -9.66 21.06
N ASP A 192 -10.52 -10.22 19.85
CA ASP A 192 -11.56 -10.21 18.81
C ASP A 192 -12.84 -10.91 19.29
N ILE A 193 -12.70 -12.07 19.94
CA ILE A 193 -13.84 -12.85 20.45
C ILE A 193 -14.70 -12.04 21.44
N SER A 194 -14.07 -11.19 22.25
CA SER A 194 -14.74 -10.44 23.32
C SER A 194 -15.15 -9.02 22.94
N THR A 195 -14.72 -8.53 21.77
CA THR A 195 -15.00 -7.16 21.32
C THR A 195 -16.27 -7.13 20.46
N PRO A 196 -17.29 -6.32 20.81
CA PRO A 196 -18.49 -6.15 19.98
C PRO A 196 -18.17 -5.55 18.61
N ALA A 197 -18.95 -5.94 17.58
CA ALA A 197 -18.77 -5.46 16.20
C ALA A 197 -18.74 -3.92 16.06
N ALA A 198 -19.64 -3.23 16.79
CA ALA A 198 -19.69 -1.77 16.80
C ALA A 198 -18.41 -1.13 17.38
N GLN A 199 -17.76 -1.79 18.34
CA GLN A 199 -16.52 -1.30 18.94
C GLN A 199 -15.34 -1.47 17.97
N HIS A 200 -15.27 -2.56 17.20
CA HIS A 200 -14.28 -2.69 16.13
C HIS A 200 -14.38 -1.52 15.13
N SER A 201 -15.59 -1.21 14.67
CA SER A 201 -15.83 -0.11 13.73
C SER A 201 -15.45 1.24 14.33
N THR A 202 -15.87 1.51 15.58
CA THR A 202 -15.59 2.77 16.27
C THR A 202 -14.09 2.98 16.49
N SER A 203 -13.36 1.94 16.91
CA SER A 203 -11.92 2.02 17.14
C SER A 203 -11.11 2.27 15.87
N LEU A 204 -11.57 1.79 14.71
CA LEU A 204 -10.91 2.09 13.43
C LEU A 204 -11.14 3.54 12.96
N MET A 205 -12.24 4.16 13.40
CA MET A 205 -12.59 5.54 13.05
C MET A 205 -12.05 6.58 14.05
N ASP A 206 -11.62 6.17 15.25
CA ASP A 206 -11.03 7.07 16.24
C ASP A 206 -9.54 7.32 15.93
N PRO A 207 -9.14 8.54 15.53
CA PRO A 207 -7.75 8.86 15.21
C PRO A 207 -6.79 8.73 16.40
N ASN A 208 -7.33 8.68 17.64
CA ASN A 208 -6.54 8.48 18.85
C ASN A 208 -6.41 7.01 19.26
N ALA A 209 -7.11 6.10 18.58
CA ALA A 209 -7.00 4.68 18.85
C ALA A 209 -5.67 4.09 18.33
N PRO A 210 -5.19 2.97 18.90
CA PRO A 210 -3.87 2.42 18.58
C PRO A 210 -3.65 2.08 17.10
N MET A 211 -4.69 1.60 16.40
CA MET A 211 -4.56 1.14 15.02
C MET A 211 -4.45 2.29 14.01
N PRO A 212 -5.33 3.31 14.00
CA PRO A 212 -5.12 4.50 13.17
C PRO A 212 -3.78 5.21 13.44
N GLN A 213 -3.34 5.30 14.70
CA GLN A 213 -2.03 5.86 15.04
C GLN A 213 -0.85 5.04 14.48
N THR A 214 -0.98 3.71 14.48
CA THR A 214 0.02 2.81 13.89
C THR A 214 0.05 2.95 12.38
N PHE A 215 -1.09 2.94 11.70
CA PHE A 215 -1.18 3.15 10.26
C PHE A 215 -0.56 4.49 9.84
N ALA A 216 -0.91 5.58 10.53
CA ALA A 216 -0.36 6.91 10.27
C ALA A 216 1.18 6.94 10.42
N ARG A 217 1.71 6.36 11.50
CA ARG A 217 3.16 6.34 11.77
C ARG A 217 3.92 5.47 10.77
N VAL A 218 3.43 4.25 10.52
CA VAL A 218 4.05 3.29 9.60
C VAL A 218 4.04 3.82 8.17
N ALA A 219 2.91 4.37 7.71
CA ALA A 219 2.82 5.03 6.41
C ALA A 219 3.85 6.16 6.29
N GLY A 220 3.98 7.03 7.30
CA GLY A 220 4.97 8.10 7.29
C GLY A 220 6.42 7.60 7.22
N ILE A 221 6.78 6.56 7.97
CA ILE A 221 8.12 5.94 7.92
C ILE A 221 8.42 5.40 6.52
N LEU A 222 7.46 4.68 5.93
CA LEU A 222 7.58 4.09 4.60
C LEU A 222 7.65 5.15 3.51
N GLU A 223 6.84 6.21 3.60
CA GLU A 223 6.86 7.32 2.66
C GLU A 223 8.22 8.00 2.59
N ASP A 224 8.87 8.20 3.75
CA ASP A 224 10.22 8.76 3.83
C ASP A 224 11.30 7.80 3.31
N ALA A 225 11.07 6.49 3.44
CA ALA A 225 11.94 5.47 2.85
C ALA A 225 11.79 5.39 1.32
N GLY A 226 10.70 5.94 0.74
CA GLY A 226 10.31 5.71 -0.64
C GLY A 226 9.61 4.36 -0.86
N GLY A 227 9.01 3.81 0.20
CA GLY A 227 8.14 2.63 0.20
C GLY A 227 6.67 3.01 0.40
N ALA A 228 5.82 2.00 0.59
CA ALA A 228 4.40 2.18 0.80
C ALA A 228 3.83 1.10 1.73
N LEU A 229 2.80 1.45 2.50
CA LEU A 229 1.98 0.49 3.23
C LEU A 229 0.84 0.00 2.33
N VAL A 230 0.60 -1.30 2.30
CA VAL A 230 -0.52 -1.94 1.61
C VAL A 230 -1.19 -2.92 2.56
N VAL A 231 -2.51 -3.02 2.49
CA VAL A 231 -3.25 -4.07 3.22
C VAL A 231 -3.51 -5.24 2.28
N GLY A 232 -2.59 -6.21 2.23
CA GLY A 232 -2.62 -7.36 1.32
C GLY A 232 -3.71 -8.36 1.63
N GLU A 233 -4.17 -8.40 2.89
CA GLU A 233 -5.33 -9.19 3.26
C GLU A 233 -6.17 -8.51 4.35
N TRP A 234 -7.48 -8.48 4.10
CA TRP A 234 -8.51 -8.08 5.06
C TRP A 234 -9.85 -8.65 4.62
N SER A 235 -10.85 -8.66 5.51
CA SER A 235 -12.18 -9.15 5.17
C SER A 235 -13.28 -8.43 5.95
N GLY A 236 -14.55 -8.71 5.60
CA GLY A 236 -15.72 -8.27 6.37
C GLY A 236 -16.07 -9.21 7.52
N ALA A 237 -15.26 -10.25 7.75
CA ALA A 237 -15.53 -11.24 8.77
C ALA A 237 -15.23 -10.68 10.17
N LEU A 238 -16.11 -11.03 11.10
CA LEU A 238 -15.98 -10.77 12.52
C LEU A 238 -16.11 -12.10 13.26
N ASN A 239 -15.50 -12.19 14.44
CA ASN A 239 -15.68 -13.36 15.27
C ASN A 239 -17.18 -13.53 15.65
N PRO A 240 -17.72 -14.76 15.72
CA PRO A 240 -19.09 -14.98 16.18
C PRO A 240 -19.38 -14.38 17.58
N GLY A 241 -18.38 -14.28 18.44
CA GLY A 241 -18.48 -13.59 19.74
C GLY A 241 -18.79 -12.10 19.60
N SER A 242 -18.22 -11.42 18.60
CA SER A 242 -18.45 -10.01 18.30
C SER A 242 -19.87 -9.71 17.82
N LEU A 243 -20.60 -10.75 17.40
CA LEU A 243 -21.93 -10.66 16.79
C LEU A 243 -23.07 -11.09 17.73
N GLN A 244 -22.78 -11.27 19.02
CA GLN A 244 -23.79 -11.63 20.00
C GLN A 244 -24.69 -10.45 20.38
N GLY A 245 -25.94 -10.75 20.72
CA GLY A 245 -26.94 -9.77 21.15
C GLY A 245 -27.93 -9.37 20.06
N PRO A 246 -28.85 -8.42 20.35
CA PRO A 246 -29.88 -7.99 19.42
C PRO A 246 -29.33 -6.99 18.40
N ILE A 247 -28.51 -7.48 17.46
CA ILE A 247 -27.88 -6.67 16.39
C ILE A 247 -28.39 -7.06 15.00
N ASP A 248 -28.34 -6.13 14.05
CA ASP A 248 -28.39 -6.47 12.61
C ASP A 248 -26.95 -6.76 12.15
N GLU A 249 -26.58 -8.04 12.06
CA GLU A 249 -25.22 -8.42 11.71
C GLU A 249 -24.80 -7.92 10.32
N ARG A 250 -25.73 -7.77 9.36
CA ARG A 250 -25.43 -7.25 8.02
C ARG A 250 -25.04 -5.78 8.13
N GLU A 251 -25.77 -5.02 8.94
CA GLU A 251 -25.49 -3.61 9.17
C GLU A 251 -24.17 -3.41 9.92
N GLU A 252 -23.90 -4.21 10.97
CA GLU A 252 -22.63 -4.13 11.70
C GLU A 252 -21.43 -4.48 10.82
N ARG A 253 -21.54 -5.53 9.98
CA ARG A 253 -20.49 -5.86 9.00
C ARG A 253 -20.30 -4.74 7.99
N ALA A 254 -21.38 -4.12 7.50
CA ALA A 254 -21.29 -3.00 6.57
C ALA A 254 -20.57 -1.79 7.19
N ARG A 255 -20.85 -1.47 8.46
CA ARG A 255 -20.14 -0.41 9.19
C ARG A 255 -18.67 -0.76 9.41
N TYR A 256 -18.36 -2.02 9.69
CA TYR A 256 -16.98 -2.49 9.88
C TYR A 256 -16.17 -2.44 8.57
N VAL A 257 -16.75 -2.89 7.45
CA VAL A 257 -16.14 -2.77 6.11
C VAL A 257 -15.92 -1.30 5.75
N ALA A 258 -16.91 -0.44 6.02
CA ALA A 258 -16.77 0.99 5.79
C ALA A 258 -15.62 1.61 6.61
N ALA A 259 -15.51 1.29 7.90
CA ALA A 259 -14.45 1.80 8.75
C ALA A 259 -13.04 1.36 8.28
N GLN A 260 -12.91 0.10 7.83
CA GLN A 260 -11.67 -0.42 7.25
C GLN A 260 -11.29 0.33 5.96
N LEU A 261 -12.23 0.48 5.02
CA LEU A 261 -11.99 1.23 3.79
C LEU A 261 -11.55 2.66 4.07
N ALA A 262 -12.21 3.36 5.00
CA ALA A 262 -11.82 4.72 5.38
C ALA A 262 -10.39 4.79 5.90
N LEU A 263 -9.99 3.84 6.75
CA LEU A 263 -8.62 3.76 7.28
C LEU A 263 -7.59 3.50 6.17
N PHE A 264 -7.89 2.58 5.25
CA PHE A 264 -6.95 2.19 4.18
C PHE A 264 -6.80 3.30 3.14
N GLU A 265 -7.88 3.92 2.69
CA GLU A 265 -7.84 5.04 1.75
C GLU A 265 -7.10 6.26 2.32
N GLN A 266 -7.02 6.37 3.65
CA GLN A 266 -6.30 7.46 4.31
C GLN A 266 -4.78 7.22 4.38
N HIS A 267 -4.32 5.98 4.56
CA HIS A 267 -2.93 5.69 4.94
C HIS A 267 -2.20 4.71 4.03
N CYS A 268 -2.91 3.95 3.20
CA CYS A 268 -2.33 2.88 2.39
C CYS A 268 -2.28 3.26 0.92
N ALA A 269 -1.37 2.63 0.18
CA ALA A 269 -1.30 2.76 -1.28
C ALA A 269 -2.29 1.84 -2.02
N GLY A 270 -2.95 0.93 -1.29
CA GLY A 270 -3.94 0.00 -1.80
C GLY A 270 -4.30 -1.06 -0.77
N TRP A 271 -5.27 -1.90 -1.13
CA TRP A 271 -5.77 -2.98 -0.30
C TRP A 271 -6.29 -4.14 -1.17
N PHE A 272 -6.29 -5.37 -0.65
CA PHE A 272 -6.81 -6.56 -1.33
C PHE A 272 -7.74 -7.35 -0.38
N PHE A 273 -8.99 -7.52 -0.79
CA PHE A 273 -9.98 -8.25 0.01
C PHE A 273 -9.74 -9.77 -0.07
N TRP A 274 -9.58 -10.41 1.08
CA TRP A 274 -9.49 -11.84 1.23
C TRP A 274 -10.88 -12.45 1.48
N THR A 275 -11.52 -13.09 0.50
CA THR A 275 -11.09 -13.42 -0.87
C THR A 275 -12.18 -13.09 -1.90
N TYR A 276 -11.87 -13.13 -3.21
CA TYR A 276 -12.85 -12.81 -4.26
C TYR A 276 -14.12 -13.68 -4.18
N LYS A 277 -13.94 -15.00 -4.00
CA LYS A 277 -15.05 -15.96 -3.90
C LYS A 277 -14.71 -17.21 -3.11
N LYS A 278 -15.74 -17.83 -2.54
CA LYS A 278 -15.72 -19.21 -2.02
C LYS A 278 -16.51 -20.15 -2.94
N GLN A 279 -16.32 -21.46 -2.72
CA GLN A 279 -17.07 -22.51 -3.43
C GLN A 279 -18.57 -22.41 -3.14
N TYR A 280 -18.93 -22.25 -1.86
CA TYR A 280 -20.31 -22.08 -1.41
C TYR A 280 -20.67 -20.60 -1.28
N ARG A 281 -21.89 -20.25 -1.66
CA ARG A 281 -22.44 -18.88 -1.57
C ARG A 281 -22.97 -18.58 -0.17
N GLY A 282 -23.09 -17.30 0.15
CA GLY A 282 -23.73 -16.78 1.37
C GLY A 282 -22.77 -16.27 2.43
N ASP A 283 -21.46 -16.33 2.18
CA ASP A 283 -20.46 -15.85 3.13
C ASP A 283 -20.15 -14.36 2.90
N GLN A 284 -20.85 -13.51 3.65
CA GLN A 284 -20.69 -12.05 3.56
C GLN A 284 -19.41 -11.52 4.24
N GLY A 285 -18.68 -12.38 4.96
CA GLY A 285 -17.45 -12.01 5.67
C GLY A 285 -16.21 -12.25 4.83
N TRP A 286 -16.12 -13.41 4.18
CA TRP A 286 -14.91 -13.87 3.47
C TRP A 286 -15.06 -13.96 1.95
N SER A 287 -16.25 -13.76 1.38
CA SER A 287 -16.46 -13.75 -0.08
C SER A 287 -16.81 -12.33 -0.53
N PHE A 288 -15.85 -11.64 -1.16
CA PHE A 288 -16.03 -10.29 -1.69
C PHE A 288 -17.29 -10.20 -2.56
N ARG A 289 -17.47 -11.14 -3.49
CA ARG A 289 -18.64 -11.19 -4.35
C ARG A 289 -19.95 -11.24 -3.56
N ASP A 290 -20.01 -12.09 -2.54
CA ASP A 290 -21.25 -12.28 -1.77
C ASP A 290 -21.50 -11.08 -0.83
N ALA A 291 -20.43 -10.45 -0.31
CA ALA A 291 -20.52 -9.22 0.47
C ALA A 291 -21.05 -8.05 -0.37
N VAL A 292 -20.62 -7.91 -1.63
CA VAL A 292 -21.16 -6.93 -2.59
C VAL A 292 -22.62 -7.24 -2.92
N GLU A 293 -22.94 -8.49 -3.29
CA GLU A 293 -24.31 -8.91 -3.62
C GLU A 293 -25.30 -8.69 -2.46
N ALA A 294 -24.82 -8.78 -1.21
CA ALA A 294 -25.62 -8.56 0.00
C ALA A 294 -25.66 -7.09 0.47
N GLY A 295 -24.92 -6.18 -0.16
CA GLY A 295 -24.80 -4.78 0.27
C GLY A 295 -24.01 -4.56 1.55
N VAL A 296 -23.21 -5.54 1.98
CA VAL A 296 -22.25 -5.41 3.08
C VAL A 296 -21.00 -4.66 2.62
N PHE A 297 -20.54 -4.96 1.41
CA PHE A 297 -19.47 -4.22 0.75
C PHE A 297 -20.08 -3.25 -0.29
N PRO A 298 -19.59 -2.00 -0.40
CA PRO A 298 -20.12 -1.05 -1.38
C PRO A 298 -19.93 -1.54 -2.82
N ASP A 299 -20.95 -1.35 -3.68
CA ASP A 299 -20.89 -1.75 -5.10
C ASP A 299 -19.80 -1.00 -5.90
N ARG A 300 -19.29 0.09 -5.33
CA ARG A 300 -18.34 1.02 -5.92
C ARG A 300 -17.36 1.53 -4.86
N VAL A 301 -16.08 1.53 -5.20
CA VAL A 301 -14.99 2.14 -4.42
C VAL A 301 -14.17 3.10 -5.29
N GLY A 302 -13.43 4.02 -4.67
CA GLY A 302 -12.63 5.05 -5.34
C GLY A 302 -13.42 6.28 -5.79
N VAL A 303 -12.75 7.19 -6.50
CA VAL A 303 -13.33 8.43 -7.03
C VAL A 303 -13.97 8.24 -8.40
N TYR A 304 -15.16 8.81 -8.60
CA TYR A 304 -15.92 8.72 -9.86
C TYR A 304 -16.06 10.09 -10.53
N LEU A 305 -15.97 10.09 -11.86
CA LEU A 305 -16.29 11.26 -12.67
C LEU A 305 -17.81 11.55 -12.66
N LYS A 306 -18.19 12.83 -12.68
CA LYS A 306 -19.56 13.25 -12.99
C LYS A 306 -19.92 12.79 -14.40
N LYS A 307 -21.20 12.46 -14.58
CA LYS A 307 -21.77 11.93 -15.83
C LYS A 307 -21.54 12.82 -17.08
N ASN A 308 -21.12 14.08 -16.89
CA ASN A 308 -20.80 15.07 -17.92
C ASN A 308 -19.44 15.75 -17.73
N ALA A 309 -18.47 15.07 -17.10
CA ALA A 309 -17.10 15.56 -16.97
C ALA A 309 -16.52 15.90 -18.37
N PRO A 310 -16.00 17.12 -18.60
CA PRO A 310 -15.47 17.50 -19.92
C PRO A 310 -14.32 16.58 -20.38
N VAL A 311 -14.40 15.92 -21.53
CA VAL A 311 -13.25 15.12 -22.04
C VAL A 311 -12.05 16.02 -22.40
N HIS A 312 -12.33 17.30 -22.67
CA HIS A 312 -11.34 18.34 -22.94
C HIS A 312 -11.57 19.49 -21.95
N ASP A 313 -10.50 19.92 -21.27
CA ASP A 313 -10.53 21.06 -20.34
C ASP A 313 -9.92 22.31 -21.03
N PRO A 314 -10.70 23.11 -21.79
CA PRO A 314 -10.20 24.33 -22.42
C PRO A 314 -9.81 25.41 -21.41
N ASP A 315 -10.36 25.38 -20.19
CA ASP A 315 -10.02 26.29 -19.10
C ASP A 315 -8.90 25.72 -18.21
N ARG A 316 -8.15 24.70 -18.66
CA ARG A 316 -7.11 24.01 -17.86
C ARG A 316 -6.22 25.01 -17.13
N VAL A 317 -5.74 26.01 -17.86
CA VAL A 317 -4.85 27.04 -17.32
C VAL A 317 -5.56 27.91 -16.30
N GLY A 318 -6.82 28.30 -16.55
CA GLY A 318 -7.62 29.14 -15.65
C GLY A 318 -8.09 28.41 -14.39
N ARG A 319 -8.55 27.15 -14.50
CA ARG A 319 -8.90 26.32 -13.35
C ARG A 319 -7.68 25.92 -12.53
N LYS A 320 -6.56 25.59 -13.19
CA LYS A 320 -5.27 25.41 -12.51
C LYS A 320 -4.87 26.68 -11.79
N ALA A 321 -4.87 27.82 -12.47
CA ALA A 321 -4.52 29.10 -11.86
C ALA A 321 -5.44 29.45 -10.69
N ALA A 322 -6.75 29.22 -10.79
CA ALA A 322 -7.70 29.51 -9.72
C ALA A 322 -7.68 28.49 -8.57
N ALA A 323 -7.38 27.21 -8.83
CA ALA A 323 -7.23 26.20 -7.79
C ALA A 323 -5.87 26.33 -7.09
N LEU A 324 -4.82 26.60 -7.86
CA LEU A 324 -3.53 27.06 -7.36
C LEU A 324 -3.77 28.32 -6.54
N GLU A 325 -4.40 29.37 -7.06
CA GLU A 325 -4.74 30.60 -6.34
C GLU A 325 -5.64 30.38 -5.13
N ARG A 326 -6.56 29.40 -5.10
CA ARG A 326 -7.33 29.09 -3.87
C ARG A 326 -6.48 28.36 -2.83
N ALA A 327 -5.67 27.41 -3.28
CA ALA A 327 -4.71 26.74 -2.42
C ALA A 327 -3.54 27.65 -2.02
N THR A 328 -3.25 28.68 -2.82
CA THR A 328 -2.18 29.67 -2.70
C THR A 328 -2.65 31.05 -2.29
N ALA A 329 -3.93 31.30 -2.10
CA ALA A 329 -4.45 32.44 -1.33
C ALA A 329 -4.06 32.26 0.14
N PHE A 330 -3.85 31.00 0.52
CA PHE A 330 -3.07 30.59 1.67
C PHE A 330 -1.58 30.46 1.39
N VAL A 331 -0.94 30.86 0.28
CA VAL A 331 0.51 30.60 -0.03
C VAL A 331 1.28 31.81 -0.58
N SER A 332 0.67 32.76 -1.30
CA SER A 332 1.32 34.03 -1.71
C SER A 332 1.67 34.86 -0.49
N GLN A 333 2.75 35.66 -0.55
CA GLN A 333 3.45 36.53 0.44
C GLN A 333 2.89 36.70 1.89
N ASP A 334 1.61 36.50 2.16
CA ASP A 334 0.92 36.53 3.45
C ASP A 334 0.33 35.17 3.93
N GLY A 335 0.42 34.09 3.14
CA GLY A 335 -0.36 32.85 3.39
C GLY A 335 0.40 31.61 3.90
N PHE A 336 1.39 31.08 3.16
CA PHE A 336 2.05 29.79 3.48
C PHE A 336 3.47 29.80 2.96
N GLY A 337 3.78 30.31 1.77
CA GLY A 337 5.16 30.77 1.51
C GLY A 337 5.52 31.87 2.52
N GLY A 338 4.58 32.81 2.74
CA GLY A 338 4.66 33.81 3.78
C GLY A 338 4.63 33.26 5.21
N GLN A 339 3.68 32.39 5.58
CA GLN A 339 3.60 31.86 6.96
C GLN A 339 4.64 30.77 7.26
N HIS A 340 5.00 29.91 6.30
CA HIS A 340 6.11 28.95 6.42
C HIS A 340 7.44 29.70 6.50
N ALA A 341 7.69 30.66 5.59
CA ALA A 341 8.89 31.48 5.69
C ALA A 341 8.89 32.33 6.96
N ALA A 342 7.75 32.89 7.39
CA ALA A 342 7.66 33.65 8.65
C ALA A 342 7.79 32.76 9.89
N TYR A 343 7.33 31.51 9.84
CA TYR A 343 7.53 30.52 10.88
C TYR A 343 9.02 30.15 10.96
N TRP A 344 9.62 29.76 9.85
CA TRP A 344 11.02 29.35 9.79
C TRP A 344 11.99 30.54 9.95
N ALA A 345 11.59 31.78 9.66
CA ALA A 345 12.35 32.98 10.00
C ALA A 345 12.47 33.19 11.53
N ARG A 346 11.61 32.57 12.33
CA ARG A 346 11.72 32.56 13.81
C ARG A 346 12.65 31.46 14.31
N HIS A 347 13.11 30.57 13.43
CA HIS A 347 13.99 29.45 13.75
C HIS A 347 15.36 29.68 13.11
N PRO A 348 16.47 29.34 13.79
CA PRO A 348 17.80 29.48 13.21
C PRO A 348 17.97 28.52 12.02
N GLY A 349 18.29 29.05 10.84
CA GLY A 349 18.57 28.21 9.68
C GLY A 349 18.71 29.01 8.37
N HIS A 350 19.29 28.35 7.37
CA HIS A 350 19.30 28.83 5.99
C HIS A 350 18.33 27.98 5.19
N TYR A 351 17.14 28.51 4.91
CA TYR A 351 16.05 27.80 4.22
C TYR A 351 15.96 28.19 2.75
N GLU A 352 15.39 27.31 1.92
CA GLU A 352 15.28 27.49 0.47
C GLU A 352 13.81 27.46 0.03
N HIS A 353 13.01 28.37 0.59
CA HIS A 353 11.55 28.43 0.42
C HIS A 353 11.02 28.45 -1.01
N TRP A 354 11.85 28.79 -2.00
CA TRP A 354 11.52 28.66 -3.42
C TRP A 354 11.26 27.21 -3.85
N ARG A 355 11.86 26.23 -3.15
CA ARG A 355 11.66 24.78 -3.37
C ARG A 355 10.24 24.35 -3.04
N LEU A 356 9.62 24.98 -2.05
CA LEU A 356 8.23 24.73 -1.64
C LEU A 356 7.26 24.94 -2.81
N SER A 357 7.37 26.09 -3.51
CA SER A 357 6.52 26.40 -4.66
C SER A 357 6.70 25.38 -5.80
N LYS A 358 7.97 25.05 -6.13
CA LYS A 358 8.26 24.07 -7.20
C LYS A 358 7.72 22.68 -6.88
N GLY A 359 7.89 22.22 -5.63
CA GLY A 359 7.34 20.94 -5.18
C GLY A 359 5.83 20.92 -5.31
N TYR A 360 5.17 21.97 -4.87
CA TYR A 360 3.71 22.10 -4.95
C TYR A 360 3.20 22.00 -6.40
N ASP A 361 3.80 22.76 -7.31
CA ASP A 361 3.42 22.77 -8.73
C ASP A 361 3.60 21.40 -9.39
N GLN A 362 4.70 20.72 -9.09
CA GLN A 362 4.96 19.38 -9.63
C GLN A 362 3.96 18.35 -9.10
N GLY A 363 3.68 18.37 -7.79
CA GLY A 363 2.72 17.43 -7.18
C GLY A 363 1.30 17.59 -7.75
N TRP A 364 0.89 18.84 -8.02
CA TRP A 364 -0.38 19.12 -8.66
C TRP A 364 -0.43 18.55 -10.08
N GLU A 365 0.62 18.81 -10.87
CA GLU A 365 0.69 18.34 -12.26
C GLU A 365 0.69 16.81 -12.33
N ASP A 366 1.37 16.11 -11.42
CA ASP A 366 1.35 14.66 -11.36
C ASP A 366 -0.05 14.12 -11.02
N ALA A 367 -0.70 14.66 -9.98
CA ALA A 367 -2.05 14.24 -9.61
C ALA A 367 -3.05 14.49 -10.76
N TYR A 368 -2.92 15.62 -11.44
CA TYR A 368 -3.75 15.95 -12.61
C TYR A 368 -3.47 15.03 -13.81
N ARG A 369 -2.21 14.65 -14.07
CA ARG A 369 -1.87 13.68 -15.13
C ARG A 369 -2.52 12.32 -14.86
N TYR A 370 -2.53 11.87 -13.62
CA TYR A 370 -3.20 10.61 -13.24
C TYR A 370 -4.71 10.68 -13.44
N LEU A 371 -5.35 11.80 -13.07
CA LEU A 371 -6.77 12.04 -13.37
C LEU A 371 -7.07 11.88 -14.86
N LEU A 372 -6.25 12.50 -15.73
CA LEU A 372 -6.44 12.44 -17.19
C LEU A 372 -6.06 11.09 -17.81
N HIS A 373 -5.24 10.28 -17.14
CA HIS A 373 -4.88 8.94 -17.61
C HIS A 373 -5.95 7.89 -17.31
N SER A 374 -7.09 8.28 -16.73
CA SER A 374 -8.24 7.41 -16.56
C SER A 374 -8.62 6.77 -17.89
N VAL A 375 -8.73 5.44 -17.87
CA VAL A 375 -8.93 4.62 -19.07
C VAL A 375 -10.18 5.10 -19.80
N ALA A 376 -10.05 5.39 -21.10
CA ALA A 376 -11.18 5.78 -21.94
C ALA A 376 -12.35 4.82 -21.71
N ASN A 377 -13.54 5.37 -21.41
CA ASN A 377 -14.79 4.65 -21.12
C ASN A 377 -14.96 4.04 -19.71
N GLN A 378 -14.10 4.35 -18.74
CA GLN A 378 -14.34 3.99 -17.32
C GLN A 378 -14.80 5.23 -16.52
N PRO A 379 -15.85 5.12 -15.68
CA PRO A 379 -16.32 6.23 -14.85
C PRO A 379 -15.45 6.49 -13.61
N VAL A 380 -14.45 5.64 -13.36
CA VAL A 380 -13.53 5.72 -12.21
C VAL A 380 -12.30 6.57 -12.56
N VAL A 381 -11.92 7.46 -11.66
CA VAL A 381 -10.71 8.28 -11.75
C VAL A 381 -9.51 7.47 -11.27
N SER A 382 -8.41 7.50 -12.02
CA SER A 382 -7.13 6.98 -11.54
C SER A 382 -6.50 7.96 -10.56
N GLU A 383 -6.15 7.46 -9.38
CA GLU A 383 -5.52 8.25 -8.32
C GLU A 383 -4.02 7.95 -8.25
N LEU A 384 -3.25 8.96 -7.82
CA LEU A 384 -1.84 8.78 -7.52
C LEU A 384 -1.68 8.04 -6.19
N GLY A 385 -1.55 6.71 -6.27
CA GLY A 385 -1.08 5.84 -5.19
C GLY A 385 0.45 5.86 -5.04
N PHE A 386 0.99 5.10 -4.08
CA PHE A 386 2.44 4.93 -3.88
C PHE A 386 3.22 6.25 -3.83
N ARG A 387 2.67 7.24 -3.11
CA ARG A 387 3.17 8.62 -3.12
C ARG A 387 4.60 8.77 -2.57
N GLY A 388 5.00 7.96 -1.59
CA GLY A 388 6.37 7.93 -1.06
C GLY A 388 7.44 7.74 -2.14
N PRO A 389 7.36 6.67 -2.95
CA PRO A 389 8.28 6.41 -4.06
C PRO A 389 8.34 7.57 -5.06
N TRP A 390 7.19 8.14 -5.43
CA TRP A 390 7.11 9.32 -6.30
C TRP A 390 7.78 10.55 -5.68
N LYS A 391 7.47 10.86 -4.42
CA LYS A 391 8.08 11.94 -3.63
C LYS A 391 9.60 11.81 -3.65
N LYS A 392 10.14 10.62 -3.37
CA LYS A 392 11.59 10.36 -3.32
C LYS A 392 12.25 10.54 -4.68
N ASN A 393 11.63 10.04 -5.75
CA ASN A 393 12.15 10.21 -7.12
C ASN A 393 12.18 11.69 -7.51
N TRP A 394 11.10 12.43 -7.29
CA TRP A 394 11.04 13.86 -7.62
C TRP A 394 11.99 14.71 -6.78
N VAL A 395 12.15 14.40 -5.49
CA VAL A 395 13.14 15.09 -4.63
C VAL A 395 14.56 14.89 -5.17
N ARG A 396 14.90 13.68 -5.61
CA ARG A 396 16.20 13.37 -6.20
C ARG A 396 16.41 14.12 -7.51
N GLU A 397 15.45 14.07 -8.42
CA GLU A 397 15.51 14.79 -9.71
C GLU A 397 15.64 16.30 -9.49
N HIS A 398 14.87 16.85 -8.56
CA HIS A 398 14.97 18.25 -8.18
C HIS A 398 16.36 18.62 -7.63
N GLY A 399 16.98 17.75 -6.83
CA GLY A 399 18.35 17.91 -6.34
C GLY A 399 19.41 17.85 -7.44
N ILE A 400 19.23 16.98 -8.44
CA ILE A 400 20.12 16.90 -9.62
C ILE A 400 20.05 18.19 -10.43
N GLU A 401 18.84 18.70 -10.69
CA GLU A 401 18.63 19.87 -11.55
C GLU A 401 18.93 21.20 -10.85
N ASN A 402 18.62 21.31 -9.56
CA ASN A 402 18.61 22.58 -8.83
C ASN A 402 19.56 22.58 -7.61
N GLY A 403 20.45 21.60 -7.52
CA GLY A 403 21.42 21.44 -6.44
C GLY A 403 20.86 20.73 -5.21
N PHE A 404 21.70 19.89 -4.60
CA PHE A 404 21.41 19.21 -3.34
C PHE A 404 21.66 20.14 -2.14
N SER A 405 20.77 20.08 -1.15
CA SER A 405 20.89 20.83 0.09
C SER A 405 20.11 20.14 1.22
N ASN A 406 20.29 20.61 2.44
CA ASN A 406 19.50 20.17 3.61
C ASN A 406 18.05 20.67 3.56
N ASN A 407 17.63 21.43 2.53
CA ASN A 407 16.26 21.96 2.37
C ASN A 407 15.44 21.23 1.30
N LEU A 408 15.94 20.12 0.76
CA LEU A 408 15.19 19.28 -0.19
C LEU A 408 13.86 18.76 0.38
N TRP A 409 13.72 18.70 1.70
CA TRP A 409 12.48 18.36 2.37
C TRP A 409 11.35 19.35 2.08
N GLU A 410 11.65 20.64 1.83
CA GLU A 410 10.63 21.65 1.49
C GLU A 410 9.92 21.28 0.19
N TYR A 411 10.70 20.87 -0.83
CA TYR A 411 10.16 20.39 -2.10
C TYR A 411 9.29 19.13 -1.91
N GLY A 412 9.82 18.11 -1.24
CA GLY A 412 9.13 16.83 -1.07
C GLY A 412 7.83 16.96 -0.28
N LYS A 413 7.83 17.79 0.78
CA LYS A 413 6.64 18.06 1.61
C LYS A 413 5.57 18.81 0.82
N ALA A 414 5.97 19.80 0.02
CA ALA A 414 5.05 20.55 -0.82
C ALA A 414 4.45 19.68 -1.93
N TRP A 415 5.27 18.86 -2.59
CA TRP A 415 4.81 17.90 -3.60
C TRP A 415 3.75 16.97 -3.03
N PHE A 416 4.02 16.35 -1.88
CA PHE A 416 3.08 15.43 -1.25
C PHE A 416 1.77 16.13 -0.85
N SER A 417 1.87 17.28 -0.18
CA SER A 417 0.70 18.06 0.25
C SER A 417 -0.18 18.49 -0.93
N SER A 418 0.44 18.86 -2.06
CA SER A 418 -0.26 19.24 -3.27
C SER A 418 -1.08 18.10 -3.86
N THR A 419 -0.54 16.87 -3.88
CA THR A 419 -1.27 15.68 -4.37
C THR A 419 -2.51 15.36 -3.53
N LEU A 420 -2.44 15.55 -2.20
CA LEU A 420 -3.59 15.39 -1.29
C LEU A 420 -4.65 16.48 -1.51
N LEU A 421 -4.21 17.74 -1.59
CA LEU A 421 -5.10 18.87 -1.80
C LEU A 421 -5.78 18.83 -3.16
N PHE A 422 -5.10 18.31 -4.19
CA PHE A 422 -5.69 18.10 -5.51
C PHE A 422 -6.95 17.23 -5.42
N LEU A 423 -6.86 16.08 -4.74
CA LEU A 423 -8.01 15.18 -4.56
C LEU A 423 -9.15 15.88 -3.81
N ALA A 424 -8.84 16.56 -2.70
CA ALA A 424 -9.85 17.31 -1.94
C ALA A 424 -10.58 18.38 -2.80
N ASN A 425 -9.85 19.07 -3.68
CA ASN A 425 -10.43 20.06 -4.59
C ASN A 425 -11.17 19.44 -5.78
N LEU A 426 -10.85 18.21 -6.18
CA LEU A 426 -11.56 17.49 -7.24
C LEU A 426 -13.00 17.19 -6.84
N PHE A 427 -13.25 16.89 -5.56
CA PHE A 427 -14.59 16.62 -5.02
C PHE A 427 -15.51 17.84 -4.99
N ASP A 428 -14.97 19.06 -4.86
CA ASP A 428 -15.73 20.32 -4.93
C ASP A 428 -15.88 20.85 -6.36
N SER A 429 -15.45 20.09 -7.37
CA SER A 429 -15.40 20.52 -8.77
C SER A 429 -16.55 20.00 -9.65
N VAL A 430 -16.63 20.49 -10.89
CA VAL A 430 -17.55 20.02 -11.95
C VAL A 430 -17.27 18.56 -12.38
N TRP A 431 -16.22 17.94 -11.82
CA TRP A 431 -15.66 16.68 -12.29
C TRP A 431 -16.00 15.45 -11.45
N ALA A 432 -16.36 15.56 -10.16
CA ALA A 432 -16.70 14.39 -9.33
C ALA A 432 -18.00 14.60 -8.52
N ASP A 433 -18.97 13.67 -8.62
CA ASP A 433 -20.21 13.68 -7.82
C ASP A 433 -20.06 12.74 -6.64
N THR A 434 -20.50 13.18 -5.46
CA THR A 434 -20.71 12.32 -4.31
C THR A 434 -22.06 11.62 -4.43
N LYS A 435 -22.05 10.35 -4.84
CA LYS A 435 -23.13 9.43 -4.49
C LYS A 435 -22.54 8.20 -3.81
N PHE A 436 -22.92 8.08 -2.54
CA PHE A 436 -22.70 7.01 -1.55
C PHE A 436 -21.54 7.16 -0.55
N GLY A 437 -21.88 7.72 0.61
CA GLY A 437 -21.79 7.03 1.91
C GLY A 437 -20.47 7.15 2.68
N LEU A 438 -19.36 6.78 2.05
CA LEU A 438 -18.08 6.62 2.77
C LEU A 438 -17.23 7.89 2.81
N PHE A 439 -17.38 8.74 1.79
CA PHE A 439 -16.60 9.99 1.70
C PHE A 439 -17.23 11.18 2.42
N GLN A 440 -18.52 11.16 2.76
CA GLN A 440 -19.12 12.29 3.51
C GLN A 440 -18.60 12.38 4.96
N SER A 441 -18.18 11.27 5.57
CA SER A 441 -17.45 11.29 6.86
C SER A 441 -16.02 11.85 6.69
N MET A 442 -15.34 11.58 5.57
CA MET A 442 -14.05 12.21 5.23
C MET A 442 -14.15 13.69 4.84
N VAL A 443 -15.29 14.16 4.33
CA VAL A 443 -15.48 15.58 3.93
C VAL A 443 -15.96 16.46 5.11
N MET A 444 -16.59 15.88 6.13
CA MET A 444 -16.80 16.56 7.42
C MET A 444 -15.47 16.78 8.19
N CYS A 445 -14.38 16.22 7.68
CA CYS A 445 -13.00 16.42 8.12
C CYS A 445 -12.31 17.62 7.42
N LYS A 446 -13.04 18.69 7.07
CA LYS A 446 -12.44 20.02 6.83
C LYS A 446 -11.48 20.46 7.96
N PRO A 447 -11.71 20.10 9.25
CA PRO A 447 -10.73 20.33 10.30
C PRO A 447 -9.50 19.41 10.23
N PHE A 448 -9.57 18.20 9.64
CA PHE A 448 -8.50 17.20 9.65
C PHE A 448 -7.45 17.37 8.53
N ALA A 449 -7.82 17.91 7.37
CA ALA A 449 -6.81 18.39 6.42
C ALA A 449 -5.98 19.55 7.04
N MET A 450 -6.64 20.41 7.82
CA MET A 450 -5.98 21.43 8.65
C MET A 450 -5.22 20.84 9.86
N GLN A 451 -5.68 19.71 10.42
CA GLN A 451 -5.02 19.01 11.53
C GLN A 451 -3.80 18.21 11.08
N ALA A 452 -3.79 17.63 9.87
CA ALA A 452 -2.59 17.07 9.23
C ALA A 452 -1.53 18.16 8.98
N LEU A 453 -1.96 19.38 8.68
CA LEU A 453 -1.10 20.57 8.57
C LEU A 453 -0.55 21.07 9.92
N THR A 454 -1.31 20.97 11.01
CA THR A 454 -0.87 21.42 12.36
C THR A 454 -0.16 20.33 13.18
N SER A 455 -0.48 19.04 12.98
CA SER A 455 0.26 17.91 13.54
C SER A 455 1.61 17.71 12.84
N SER A 456 1.73 18.04 11.55
CA SER A 456 3.02 18.09 10.84
C SER A 456 3.89 19.32 11.17
N LEU A 457 3.38 20.28 11.96
CA LEU A 457 4.17 21.29 12.68
C LEU A 457 4.70 20.74 14.02
N ARG A 458 3.96 19.85 14.70
CA ARG A 458 4.41 19.18 15.94
C ARG A 458 5.41 18.05 15.69
N ILE A 459 5.32 17.33 14.58
CA ILE A 459 6.31 16.28 14.25
C ILE A 459 7.68 16.89 13.89
N ALA A 460 7.74 18.16 13.45
CA ALA A 460 8.99 18.89 13.31
C ALA A 460 9.70 19.10 14.67
N GLU A 461 8.97 19.14 15.79
CA GLU A 461 9.57 19.17 17.13
C GLU A 461 10.33 17.88 17.47
N ALA A 462 9.96 16.73 16.87
CA ALA A 462 10.57 15.44 17.17
C ALA A 462 11.84 15.15 16.36
N CYS A 463 12.01 15.78 15.20
CA CYS A 463 13.21 15.60 14.35
C CYS A 463 14.40 16.47 14.77
N ASP A 464 14.17 17.58 15.48
CA ASP A 464 15.23 18.54 15.86
C ASP A 464 15.80 18.31 17.28
N LEU A 465 15.23 17.39 18.07
CA LEU A 465 15.59 17.16 19.48
C LEU A 465 16.48 15.94 19.76
N ARG A 466 17.09 15.30 18.74
CA ARG A 466 18.03 14.17 18.97
C ARG A 466 19.43 14.44 18.43
N SER A 467 20.13 15.38 19.06
CA SER A 467 21.60 15.43 19.04
C SER A 467 22.18 15.83 20.40
N SER A 468 22.16 14.92 21.37
CA SER A 468 23.17 14.89 22.46
C SER A 468 23.02 13.64 23.36
N HIS A 469 24.05 12.77 23.31
CA HIS A 469 24.55 11.84 24.33
C HIS A 469 23.64 10.75 24.99
N THR A 470 23.96 9.48 24.63
CA THR A 470 23.90 8.12 25.27
C THR A 470 23.75 7.96 26.81
N PRO A 471 23.55 6.72 27.39
CA PRO A 471 22.85 5.48 26.96
C PRO A 471 21.99 4.78 28.08
N CYS A 472 21.34 3.65 27.73
CA CYS A 472 20.82 2.53 28.56
C CYS A 472 19.60 2.75 29.49
N PHE A 473 18.54 1.94 29.31
CA PHE A 473 18.24 0.77 30.16
C PHE A 473 17.10 -0.08 29.56
N ALA A 474 17.28 -1.40 29.64
CA ALA A 474 16.30 -2.44 29.36
C ALA A 474 15.29 -2.56 30.52
N MET A 475 14.04 -2.94 30.22
CA MET A 475 13.25 -3.79 31.13
C MET A 475 12.11 -4.50 30.40
N GLU A 476 12.01 -5.79 30.73
CA GLU A 476 11.08 -6.85 30.38
C GLU A 476 9.59 -6.48 30.50
N MET A 477 8.77 -6.88 29.52
CA MET A 477 7.79 -7.97 29.62
C MET A 477 7.21 -8.31 28.24
#